data_AF-A0A952NAJ7-F1
#
_entry.id   AF-A0A952NAJ7-F1
#
_cell.length_a   1.000
_cell.length_b   1.000
_cell.length_c   1.000
_cell.angle_alpha   90.00
_cell.angle_beta   90.00
_cell.angle_gamma   90.00
#
_symmetry.space_group_name_H-M   'P 1'
#
loop_
_entity.id
_entity.type
_entity.pdbx_description
1 polymer ?
#
loop_
_entity_poly.entity_id
_entity_poly.type
_entity_poly.pdbx_seq_one_letter_code
_entity_poly.pdbx_strand_id
1 'polypeptide(L)'
;MHRLVLLFIFIPIILFPQEGFYSISKRIAFADYLLCNKEYDFAAYEYSQIADLQTNDTIQFKLGFAYFKTGRYNNARTHFGKINDNLFREYKEYLDVLEFNSTSEEREFIPNTVVGKKLLKLKSFYKNGFHENYDSELFSELESNEIKKWFNVGNQFREKSLILSGVYSALIPGLGKIYSGETGDGITAFVVTSLLTYLSYENFKHNHDFRGYLFGSLSGIFYAGNIYGSVVSAHQFNLRVRLEKENLFFSFLELTNYFLSEPTVIKCK
;
A
#
# COMPACT_ATOMS: atom_id res chain seq x y z
N MET A 1 10.26 -85.47 16.99
CA MET A 1 10.30 -84.03 16.63
C MET A 1 9.06 -83.72 15.81
N HIS A 2 8.04 -83.08 16.40
CA HIS A 2 6.88 -82.58 15.65
C HIS A 2 7.17 -81.16 15.19
N ARG A 3 7.11 -80.90 13.88
CA ARG A 3 7.25 -79.56 13.30
C ARG A 3 5.86 -78.92 13.26
N LEU A 4 5.66 -77.86 14.06
CA LEU A 4 4.51 -76.96 13.91
C LEU A 4 4.66 -76.19 12.59
N VAL A 5 3.62 -76.20 11.75
CA VAL A 5 3.51 -75.35 10.57
C VAL A 5 2.59 -74.19 10.93
N LEU A 6 3.15 -72.98 10.98
CA LEU A 6 2.41 -71.73 11.18
C LEU A 6 1.81 -71.29 9.84
N LEU A 7 0.48 -71.27 9.77
CA LEU A 7 -0.30 -70.87 8.60
C LEU A 7 -0.60 -69.37 8.71
N PHE A 8 0.10 -68.55 7.92
CA PHE A 8 -0.17 -67.11 7.83
C PHE A 8 -1.43 -66.89 6.99
N ILE A 9 -2.51 -66.48 7.64
CA ILE A 9 -3.74 -66.04 6.96
C ILE A 9 -3.53 -64.59 6.51
N PHE A 10 -3.35 -64.38 5.21
CA PHE A 10 -3.43 -63.06 4.59
C PHE A 10 -4.90 -62.65 4.50
N ILE A 11 -5.32 -61.70 5.35
CA ILE A 11 -6.61 -61.03 5.22
C ILE A 11 -6.39 -59.87 4.23
N PRO A 12 -7.04 -59.85 3.06
CA PRO A 12 -6.96 -58.71 2.17
C PRO A 12 -7.74 -57.55 2.81
N ILE A 13 -7.02 -56.49 3.18
CA ILE A 13 -7.65 -55.23 3.58
C ILE A 13 -8.22 -54.62 2.30
N ILE A 14 -9.53 -54.76 2.09
CA ILE A 14 -10.24 -54.05 1.04
C ILE A 14 -10.29 -52.58 1.46
N LEU A 15 -9.34 -51.79 0.96
CA LEU A 15 -9.38 -50.33 1.04
C LEU A 15 -10.49 -49.85 0.10
N PHE A 16 -11.68 -49.63 0.62
CA PHE A 16 -12.65 -48.81 -0.10
C PHE A 16 -12.07 -47.39 -0.17
N PRO A 17 -11.86 -46.81 -1.38
CA PRO A 17 -11.50 -45.40 -1.48
C PRO A 17 -12.56 -44.59 -0.73
N GLN A 18 -12.14 -43.63 0.09
CA GLN A 18 -13.04 -42.66 0.71
C GLN A 18 -13.61 -41.73 -0.38
N GLU A 19 -14.48 -42.26 -1.25
CA GLU A 19 -15.31 -41.49 -2.16
C GLU A 19 -16.36 -40.76 -1.33
N GLY A 20 -15.98 -39.63 -0.76
CA GLY A 20 -16.95 -38.89 0.04
C GLY A 20 -16.43 -37.62 0.67
N PHE A 21 -15.15 -37.49 1.03
CA PHE A 21 -14.68 -36.27 1.71
C PHE A 21 -14.19 -35.18 0.75
N TYR A 22 -13.78 -35.54 -0.47
CA TYR A 22 -13.18 -34.61 -1.44
C TYR A 22 -14.08 -34.29 -2.65
N SER A 23 -15.40 -34.49 -2.55
CA SER A 23 -16.28 -34.07 -3.65
C SER A 23 -16.24 -32.55 -3.80
N ILE A 24 -16.26 -32.05 -5.05
CA ILE A 24 -16.20 -30.61 -5.35
C ILE A 24 -17.29 -29.85 -4.57
N SER A 25 -18.51 -30.42 -4.46
CA SER A 25 -19.61 -29.84 -3.69
C SER A 25 -19.30 -29.66 -2.20
N LYS A 26 -18.64 -30.64 -1.57
CA LYS A 26 -18.26 -30.55 -0.15
C LYS A 26 -17.11 -29.58 0.06
N ARG A 27 -16.16 -29.52 -0.88
CA ARG A 27 -15.09 -28.51 -0.84
C ARG A 27 -15.64 -27.09 -0.98
N ILE A 28 -16.61 -26.86 -1.88
CA ILE A 28 -17.31 -25.57 -1.98
C ILE A 28 -18.01 -25.23 -0.67
N ALA A 29 -18.76 -26.18 -0.08
CA ALA A 29 -19.45 -25.95 1.19
C ALA A 29 -18.47 -25.62 2.34
N PHE A 30 -17.31 -26.26 2.37
CA PHE A 30 -16.25 -25.97 3.34
C PHE A 30 -15.62 -24.58 3.10
N ALA A 31 -15.34 -24.23 1.84
CA ALA A 31 -14.85 -22.90 1.47
C ALA A 31 -15.86 -21.79 1.83
N ASP A 32 -17.16 -22.05 1.65
CA ASP A 32 -18.25 -21.17 2.06
C ASP A 32 -18.28 -20.97 3.58
N TYR A 33 -18.14 -22.06 4.34
CA TYR A 33 -18.06 -22.01 5.80
C TYR A 33 -16.89 -21.13 6.28
N LEU A 34 -15.68 -21.35 5.73
CA LEU A 34 -14.49 -20.55 6.05
C LEU A 34 -14.69 -19.07 5.70
N LEU A 35 -15.26 -18.79 4.52
CA LEU A 35 -15.54 -17.43 4.07
C LEU A 35 -16.49 -16.71 5.04
N CYS A 36 -17.53 -17.41 5.51
CA CYS A 36 -18.50 -16.90 6.47
C CYS A 36 -17.92 -16.67 7.86
N ASN A 37 -16.96 -17.50 8.28
CA ASN A 37 -16.21 -17.30 9.52
C ASN A 37 -15.10 -16.23 9.40
N LYS A 38 -15.00 -15.54 8.25
CA LYS A 38 -13.96 -14.55 7.96
C LYS A 38 -12.54 -15.13 7.92
N GLU A 39 -12.42 -16.44 7.74
CA GLU A 39 -11.16 -17.16 7.53
C GLU A 39 -10.74 -17.04 6.05
N TYR A 40 -10.54 -15.81 5.59
CA TYR A 40 -10.41 -15.47 4.18
C TYR A 40 -9.22 -16.13 3.48
N ASP A 41 -8.09 -16.31 4.18
CA ASP A 41 -6.92 -16.99 3.61
C ASP A 41 -7.20 -18.45 3.30
N PHE A 42 -7.85 -19.16 4.24
CA PHE A 42 -8.23 -20.55 4.06
C PHE A 42 -9.34 -20.70 3.02
N ALA A 43 -10.32 -19.79 3.04
CA ALA A 43 -11.36 -19.76 2.01
C ALA A 43 -10.77 -19.54 0.62
N ALA A 44 -9.83 -18.59 0.46
CA ALA A 44 -9.14 -18.35 -0.81
C ALA A 44 -8.37 -19.59 -1.28
N TYR A 45 -7.68 -20.27 -0.35
CA TYR A 45 -7.00 -21.52 -0.66
C TYR A 45 -7.98 -22.58 -1.20
N GLU A 46 -9.06 -22.88 -0.49
CA GLU A 46 -10.03 -23.90 -0.92
C GLU A 46 -10.70 -23.54 -2.26
N TYR A 47 -11.09 -22.28 -2.45
CA TYR A 47 -11.65 -21.82 -3.72
C TYR A 47 -10.66 -21.89 -4.88
N SER A 48 -9.38 -21.59 -4.65
CA SER A 48 -8.35 -21.68 -5.70
C SER A 48 -8.19 -23.09 -6.26
N GLN A 49 -8.44 -24.12 -5.44
CA GLN A 49 -8.40 -25.51 -5.87
C GLN A 49 -9.56 -25.90 -6.78
N ILE A 50 -10.60 -25.06 -6.87
CA ILE A 50 -11.83 -25.33 -7.62
C ILE A 50 -11.99 -24.36 -8.80
N ALA A 51 -11.49 -23.13 -8.70
CA ALA A 51 -11.79 -22.05 -9.61
C ALA A 51 -11.36 -22.31 -11.07
N ASP A 52 -10.31 -23.09 -11.30
CA ASP A 52 -9.89 -23.46 -12.67
C ASP A 52 -10.66 -24.69 -13.21
N LEU A 53 -11.34 -25.43 -12.34
CA LEU A 53 -12.16 -26.60 -12.69
C LEU A 53 -13.63 -26.22 -12.97
N GLN A 54 -14.10 -25.12 -12.39
CA GLN A 54 -15.44 -24.58 -12.59
C GLN A 54 -15.36 -23.09 -12.94
N THR A 55 -15.58 -22.77 -14.23
CA THR A 55 -15.76 -21.39 -14.70
C THR A 55 -17.16 -20.89 -14.31
N ASN A 56 -17.40 -20.75 -13.00
CA ASN A 56 -18.60 -20.19 -12.44
C ASN A 56 -18.29 -18.82 -11.83
N ASP A 57 -18.96 -17.78 -12.31
CA ASP A 57 -18.83 -16.39 -11.85
C ASP A 57 -18.98 -16.25 -10.33
N THR A 58 -19.83 -17.07 -9.70
CA THR A 58 -20.00 -17.06 -8.23
C THR A 58 -18.75 -17.55 -7.51
N ILE A 59 -18.09 -18.59 -8.01
CA ILE A 59 -16.85 -19.13 -7.41
C ILE A 59 -15.69 -18.18 -7.67
N GLN A 60 -15.59 -17.63 -8.89
CA GLN A 60 -14.61 -16.60 -9.22
C GLN A 60 -14.78 -15.37 -8.34
N PHE A 61 -16.03 -14.96 -8.08
CA PHE A 61 -16.31 -13.85 -7.18
C PHE A 61 -15.88 -14.17 -5.74
N LYS A 62 -16.28 -15.32 -5.18
CA LYS A 62 -15.92 -15.68 -3.80
C LYS A 62 -14.41 -15.81 -3.59
N LEU A 63 -13.69 -16.36 -4.59
CA LEU A 63 -12.23 -16.38 -4.59
C LEU A 63 -11.63 -14.97 -4.65
N GLY A 64 -12.10 -14.14 -5.59
CA GLY A 64 -11.67 -12.76 -5.73
C GLY A 64 -11.96 -11.93 -4.47
N PHE A 65 -13.10 -12.15 -3.84
CA PHE A 65 -13.51 -11.52 -2.59
C PHE A 65 -12.64 -11.96 -1.40
N ALA A 66 -12.29 -13.25 -1.31
CA ALA A 66 -11.36 -13.73 -0.29
C ALA A 66 -9.96 -13.11 -0.48
N TYR A 67 -9.48 -13.00 -1.73
CA TYR A 67 -8.24 -12.27 -2.02
C TYR A 67 -8.34 -10.77 -1.68
N PHE A 68 -9.48 -10.15 -1.98
CA PHE A 68 -9.76 -8.76 -1.66
C PHE A 68 -9.67 -8.51 -0.16
N LYS A 69 -10.32 -9.34 0.65
CA LYS A 69 -10.33 -9.25 2.12
C LYS A 69 -8.98 -9.57 2.77
N THR A 70 -8.03 -10.12 2.01
CA THR A 70 -6.66 -10.42 2.46
C THR A 70 -5.63 -9.45 1.87
N GLY A 71 -6.08 -8.34 1.24
CA GLY A 71 -5.20 -7.33 0.64
C GLY A 71 -4.49 -7.76 -0.65
N ARG A 72 -4.78 -8.95 -1.18
CA ARG A 72 -4.18 -9.49 -2.42
C ARG A 72 -4.91 -8.95 -3.65
N TYR A 73 -4.87 -7.63 -3.84
CA TYR A 73 -5.67 -6.90 -4.82
C TYR A 73 -5.43 -7.32 -6.28
N ASN A 74 -4.20 -7.67 -6.66
CA ASN A 74 -3.90 -8.14 -8.02
C ASN A 74 -4.60 -9.48 -8.33
N ASN A 75 -4.62 -10.40 -7.36
CA ASN A 75 -5.32 -11.67 -7.50
C ASN A 75 -6.84 -11.42 -7.53
N ALA A 76 -7.34 -10.59 -6.62
CA ALA A 76 -8.74 -10.21 -6.57
C ALA A 76 -9.22 -9.63 -7.93
N ARG A 77 -8.45 -8.70 -8.50
CA ARG A 77 -8.71 -8.09 -9.81
C ARG A 77 -8.73 -9.11 -10.92
N THR A 78 -7.76 -10.04 -10.94
CA THR A 78 -7.71 -11.10 -11.95
C THR A 78 -8.99 -11.93 -11.94
N HIS A 79 -9.49 -12.29 -10.75
CA HIS A 79 -10.71 -13.08 -10.63
C HIS A 79 -11.98 -12.25 -10.90
N PHE A 80 -12.07 -11.00 -10.43
CA PHE A 80 -13.20 -10.12 -10.78
C PHE A 80 -13.25 -9.79 -12.26
N GLY A 81 -12.10 -9.66 -12.93
CA GLY A 81 -12.00 -9.40 -14.36
C GLY A 81 -12.48 -10.56 -15.25
N LYS A 82 -12.54 -11.78 -14.72
CA LYS A 82 -13.10 -12.96 -15.41
C LYS A 82 -14.63 -12.98 -15.43
N ILE A 83 -15.28 -12.16 -14.61
CA ILE A 83 -16.72 -12.17 -14.43
C ILE A 83 -17.37 -11.13 -15.36
N ASN A 84 -18.42 -11.52 -16.07
CA ASN A 84 -19.18 -10.63 -16.97
C ASN A 84 -20.51 -10.15 -16.36
N ASP A 85 -20.67 -10.30 -15.05
CA ASP A 85 -21.89 -9.93 -14.32
C ASP A 85 -21.81 -8.50 -13.76
N ASN A 86 -22.90 -7.75 -13.93
CA ASN A 86 -23.07 -6.42 -13.37
C ASN A 86 -23.11 -6.43 -11.84
N LEU A 87 -23.52 -7.54 -11.22
CA LEU A 87 -23.62 -7.69 -9.77
C LEU A 87 -22.30 -7.44 -9.03
N PHE A 88 -21.16 -7.69 -9.69
CA PHE A 88 -19.83 -7.56 -9.09
C PHE A 88 -19.05 -6.34 -9.59
N ARG A 89 -19.71 -5.47 -10.37
CA ARG A 89 -19.08 -4.32 -11.00
C ARG A 89 -18.48 -3.35 -9.98
N GLU A 90 -19.14 -3.12 -8.85
CA GLU A 90 -18.65 -2.23 -7.78
C GLU A 90 -17.28 -2.67 -7.24
N TYR A 91 -17.04 -3.96 -7.10
CA TYR A 91 -15.76 -4.51 -6.61
C TYR A 91 -14.63 -4.35 -7.64
N LYS A 92 -14.95 -4.51 -8.92
CA LYS A 92 -14.01 -4.25 -10.02
C LYS A 92 -13.64 -2.77 -10.07
N GLU A 93 -14.66 -1.90 -10.08
CA GLU A 93 -14.47 -0.44 -10.10
C GLU A 93 -13.69 0.05 -8.87
N TYR A 94 -13.94 -0.54 -7.69
CA TYR A 94 -13.17 -0.25 -6.48
C TYR A 94 -11.68 -0.57 -6.65
N LEU A 95 -11.34 -1.77 -7.14
CA LEU A 95 -9.95 -2.16 -7.37
C LEU A 95 -9.26 -1.34 -8.47
N ASP A 96 -10.01 -0.87 -9.47
CA ASP A 96 -9.49 -0.02 -10.54
C ASP A 96 -9.19 1.40 -9.99
N VAL A 97 -10.03 1.94 -9.11
CA VAL A 97 -9.75 3.21 -8.43
C VAL A 97 -8.56 3.08 -7.47
N LEU A 98 -8.45 1.96 -6.73
CA LEU A 98 -7.37 1.71 -5.78
C LEU A 98 -5.97 1.58 -6.39
N GLU A 99 -5.84 1.47 -7.72
CA GLU A 99 -4.53 1.49 -8.36
C GLU A 99 -3.92 2.88 -8.27
N PHE A 100 -3.18 3.07 -7.18
CA PHE A 100 -2.59 4.35 -6.80
C PHE A 100 -1.32 4.67 -7.61
N ASN A 101 -0.69 3.67 -8.24
CA ASN A 101 0.70 3.78 -8.68
C ASN A 101 1.10 3.20 -10.04
N SER A 102 0.20 2.82 -10.95
CA SER A 102 0.64 2.51 -12.33
C SER A 102 0.72 3.78 -13.18
N THR A 103 1.83 4.49 -12.99
CA THR A 103 2.45 5.33 -14.01
C THR A 103 2.58 4.53 -15.31
N SER A 104 1.68 4.71 -16.27
CA SER A 104 1.98 4.71 -17.72
C SER A 104 0.75 4.71 -18.63
N GLU A 105 -0.43 4.34 -18.16
CA GLU A 105 -1.64 4.45 -18.95
C GLU A 105 -2.79 4.88 -18.05
N GLU A 106 -3.01 6.20 -17.94
CA GLU A 106 -4.34 6.73 -17.59
C GLU A 106 -5.29 6.33 -18.73
N ARG A 107 -5.66 5.04 -18.81
CA ARG A 107 -6.94 4.69 -19.39
C ARG A 107 -7.95 5.43 -18.53
N GLU A 108 -8.62 6.40 -19.13
CA GLU A 108 -9.68 7.17 -18.50
C GLU A 108 -10.76 6.19 -18.03
N PHE A 109 -10.61 5.73 -16.79
CA PHE A 109 -11.54 4.82 -16.16
C PHE A 109 -12.77 5.64 -15.80
N ILE A 110 -13.86 5.43 -16.53
CA ILE A 110 -15.14 6.09 -16.30
C ILE A 110 -16.01 5.12 -15.50
N PRO A 111 -16.18 5.33 -14.18
CA PRO A 111 -17.01 4.48 -13.36
C PRO A 111 -18.48 4.62 -13.77
N ASN A 112 -19.15 3.47 -13.89
CA ASN A 112 -20.58 3.43 -14.22
C ASN A 112 -21.45 3.34 -12.96
N THR A 113 -20.89 2.86 -11.85
CA THR A 113 -21.62 2.75 -10.58
C THR A 113 -21.53 4.05 -9.77
N VAL A 114 -22.53 4.30 -8.92
CA VAL A 114 -22.48 5.42 -7.96
C VAL A 114 -21.26 5.29 -7.05
N VAL A 115 -20.95 4.06 -6.64
CA VAL A 115 -19.77 3.69 -5.85
C VAL A 115 -18.47 4.09 -6.55
N GLY A 116 -18.29 3.67 -7.80
CA GLY A 116 -17.11 4.01 -8.59
C GLY A 116 -16.97 5.52 -8.79
N LYS A 117 -18.07 6.25 -9.01
CA LYS A 117 -18.06 7.72 -9.11
C LYS A 117 -17.62 8.38 -7.81
N LYS A 118 -18.15 7.92 -6.67
CA LYS A 118 -17.76 8.37 -5.32
C LYS A 118 -16.27 8.10 -5.06
N LEU A 119 -15.79 6.90 -5.36
CA LEU A 119 -14.39 6.50 -5.21
C LEU A 119 -13.45 7.32 -6.09
N LEU A 120 -13.81 7.52 -7.37
CA LEU A 120 -13.03 8.36 -8.29
C LEU A 120 -12.95 9.81 -7.77
N LYS A 121 -14.05 10.33 -7.24
CA LYS A 121 -14.06 11.67 -6.67
C LYS A 121 -13.19 11.80 -5.42
N LEU A 122 -13.24 10.81 -4.52
CA LEU A 122 -12.33 10.75 -3.37
C LEU A 122 -10.86 10.63 -3.80
N LYS A 123 -10.56 9.84 -4.84
CA LYS A 123 -9.22 9.77 -5.43
C LYS A 123 -8.78 11.12 -6.01
N SER A 124 -9.69 11.87 -6.62
CA SER A 124 -9.41 13.25 -7.05
C SER A 124 -9.10 14.16 -5.87
N PHE A 125 -9.87 14.10 -4.77
CA PHE A 125 -9.58 14.88 -3.57
C PHE A 125 -8.24 14.52 -2.95
N TYR A 126 -7.86 13.24 -3.03
CA TYR A 126 -6.54 12.80 -2.64
C TYR A 126 -5.43 13.46 -3.49
N LYS A 127 -5.55 13.42 -4.82
CA LYS A 127 -4.52 13.90 -5.76
C LYS A 127 -4.39 15.42 -5.78
N ASN A 128 -5.53 16.11 -5.75
CA ASN A 128 -5.61 17.56 -6.02
C ASN A 128 -5.99 18.39 -4.79
N GLY A 129 -6.34 17.75 -3.67
CA GLY A 129 -6.93 18.41 -2.51
C GLY A 129 -8.47 18.46 -2.56
N PHE A 130 -9.09 18.54 -1.39
CA PHE A 130 -10.53 18.70 -1.21
C PHE A 130 -10.91 20.17 -1.37
N HIS A 131 -11.90 20.40 -2.23
CA HIS A 131 -12.51 21.71 -2.42
C HIS A 131 -14.00 21.59 -2.08
N GLU A 132 -14.44 22.28 -1.02
CA GLU A 132 -15.80 22.18 -0.43
C GLU A 132 -16.95 22.46 -1.41
N ASN A 133 -16.70 23.19 -2.51
CA ASN A 133 -17.76 23.69 -3.40
C ASN A 133 -18.36 22.66 -4.36
N TYR A 134 -17.93 21.39 -4.31
CA TYR A 134 -18.35 20.36 -5.25
C TYR A 134 -18.91 19.17 -4.49
N ASP A 135 -20.11 18.71 -4.86
CA ASP A 135 -20.62 17.32 -4.68
C ASP A 135 -21.76 17.06 -3.68
N SER A 136 -22.61 18.05 -3.36
CA SER A 136 -23.87 17.78 -2.65
C SER A 136 -24.83 16.82 -3.39
N GLU A 137 -24.65 16.64 -4.70
CA GLU A 137 -25.38 15.64 -5.49
C GLU A 137 -24.84 14.21 -5.34
N LEU A 138 -23.56 14.04 -4.99
CA LEU A 138 -22.91 12.73 -4.95
C LEU A 138 -22.77 12.21 -3.53
N PHE A 139 -22.51 13.07 -2.55
CA PHE A 139 -22.35 12.70 -1.15
C PHE A 139 -23.49 13.27 -0.29
N SER A 140 -24.01 12.46 0.62
CA SER A 140 -24.92 12.94 1.67
C SER A 140 -24.20 13.90 2.62
N GLU A 141 -24.96 14.65 3.42
CA GLU A 141 -24.41 15.57 4.41
C GLU A 141 -23.53 14.85 5.45
N LEU A 142 -23.96 13.67 5.90
CA LEU A 142 -23.18 12.84 6.81
C LEU A 142 -21.84 12.43 6.17
N GLU A 143 -21.88 11.97 4.91
CA GLU A 143 -20.69 11.54 4.20
C GLU A 143 -19.71 12.70 3.98
N SER A 144 -20.25 13.85 3.57
CA SER A 144 -19.47 15.07 3.37
C SER A 144 -18.75 15.50 4.65
N ASN A 145 -19.41 15.37 5.81
CA ASN A 145 -18.82 15.69 7.10
C ASN A 145 -17.69 14.71 7.49
N GLU A 146 -17.83 13.42 7.22
CA GLU A 146 -16.78 12.43 7.47
C GLU A 146 -15.57 12.61 6.55
N ILE A 147 -15.83 12.82 5.26
CA ILE A 147 -14.79 13.11 4.26
C ILE A 147 -14.03 14.38 4.63
N LYS A 148 -14.74 15.42 5.07
CA LYS A 148 -14.13 16.68 5.55
C LYS A 148 -13.24 16.45 6.78
N LYS A 149 -13.71 15.69 7.77
CA LYS A 149 -12.89 15.34 8.96
C LYS A 149 -11.63 14.60 8.55
N TRP A 150 -11.75 13.57 7.71
CA TRP A 150 -10.63 12.79 7.18
C TRP A 150 -9.64 13.66 6.40
N PHE A 151 -10.14 14.53 5.52
CA PHE A 151 -9.30 15.42 4.72
C PHE A 151 -8.54 16.43 5.58
N ASN A 152 -9.16 16.94 6.64
CA ASN A 152 -8.50 17.84 7.58
C ASN A 152 -7.32 17.16 8.30
N VAL A 153 -7.42 15.87 8.60
CA VAL A 153 -6.30 15.07 9.12
C VAL A 153 -5.20 14.93 8.06
N GLY A 154 -5.57 14.54 6.83
CA GLY A 154 -4.62 14.40 5.71
C GLY A 154 -3.87 15.71 5.37
N ASN A 155 -4.51 16.86 5.54
CA ASN A 155 -3.94 18.19 5.30
C ASN A 155 -2.83 18.60 6.26
N GLN A 156 -2.71 17.93 7.41
CA GLN A 156 -1.62 18.16 8.35
C GLN A 156 -0.28 17.72 7.76
N PHE A 157 -0.30 16.74 6.86
CA PHE A 157 0.87 16.23 6.16
C PHE A 157 1.17 17.11 4.94
N ARG A 158 2.06 18.10 5.12
CA ARG A 158 2.47 19.01 4.04
C ARG A 158 3.87 18.70 3.57
N GLU A 159 4.03 18.58 2.26
CA GLU A 159 5.34 18.47 1.61
C GLU A 159 6.18 19.74 1.85
N LYS A 160 7.50 19.55 1.87
CA LYS A 160 8.51 20.58 2.03
C LYS A 160 9.08 20.96 0.66
N SER A 161 9.49 22.20 0.51
CA SER A 161 10.11 22.67 -0.74
C SER A 161 11.57 22.21 -0.81
N LEU A 162 11.92 21.49 -1.89
CA LEU A 162 13.28 21.05 -2.16
C LEU A 162 14.23 22.24 -2.39
N ILE A 163 13.75 23.28 -3.11
CA ILE A 163 14.54 24.48 -3.39
C ILE A 163 14.86 25.24 -2.11
N LEU A 164 13.84 25.46 -1.25
CA LEU A 164 14.07 26.14 0.02
C LEU A 164 15.03 25.36 0.91
N SER A 165 14.93 24.02 0.93
CA SER A 165 15.88 23.17 1.65
C SER A 165 17.33 23.38 1.16
N GLY A 166 17.54 23.39 -0.16
CA GLY A 166 18.84 23.67 -0.75
C GLY A 166 19.36 25.07 -0.42
N VAL A 167 18.52 26.10 -0.56
CA VAL A 167 18.87 27.50 -0.25
C VAL A 167 19.26 27.66 1.22
N TYR A 168 18.51 27.06 2.14
CA TYR A 168 18.85 27.11 3.56
C TYR A 168 20.21 26.48 3.84
N SER A 169 20.51 25.32 3.26
CA SER A 169 21.82 24.69 3.40
C SER A 169 22.96 25.42 2.68
N ALA A 170 22.65 26.23 1.67
CA ALA A 170 23.60 27.11 1.00
C ALA A 170 23.89 28.39 1.80
N LEU A 171 23.05 28.76 2.77
CA LEU A 171 23.34 29.83 3.72
C LEU A 171 24.16 29.29 4.89
N ILE A 172 23.70 28.20 5.51
CA ILE A 172 24.37 27.55 6.63
C ILE A 172 24.31 26.03 6.41
N PRO A 173 25.47 25.34 6.35
CA PRO A 173 25.52 23.90 6.15
C PRO A 173 24.59 23.14 7.11
N GLY A 174 23.67 22.36 6.56
CA GLY A 174 22.76 21.51 7.34
C GLY A 174 21.41 22.13 7.69
N LEU A 175 21.18 23.44 7.47
CA LEU A 175 19.87 24.05 7.78
C LEU A 175 18.71 23.43 6.99
N GLY A 176 18.94 23.06 5.73
CA GLY A 176 17.92 22.39 4.92
C GLY A 176 17.49 21.03 5.50
N LYS A 177 18.41 20.30 6.13
CA LYS A 177 18.11 19.05 6.86
C LYS A 177 17.27 19.30 8.11
N ILE A 178 17.55 20.38 8.85
CA ILE A 178 16.73 20.80 9.99
C ILE A 178 15.31 21.17 9.50
N TYR A 179 15.21 21.87 8.37
CA TYR A 179 13.93 22.23 7.76
C TYR A 179 13.07 21.01 7.35
N SER A 180 13.70 19.91 6.92
CA SER A 180 13.04 18.64 6.61
C SER A 180 12.88 17.69 7.83
N GLY A 181 13.24 18.14 9.03
CA GLY A 181 13.06 17.39 10.29
C GLY A 181 14.24 16.50 10.70
N GLU A 182 15.31 16.44 9.91
CA GLU A 182 16.53 15.68 10.19
C GLU A 182 17.53 16.53 11.00
N THR A 183 17.12 16.94 12.20
CA THR A 183 17.87 17.91 13.02
C THR A 183 19.27 17.42 13.41
N GLY A 184 19.41 16.14 13.74
CA GLY A 184 20.72 15.55 14.11
C GLY A 184 21.73 15.63 12.96
N ASP A 185 21.29 15.33 11.75
CA ASP A 185 22.13 15.43 10.55
C ASP A 185 22.48 16.87 10.22
N GLY A 186 21.55 17.80 10.44
CA GLY A 186 21.77 19.23 10.25
C GLY A 186 22.82 19.80 11.20
N ILE A 187 22.75 19.46 12.49
CA ILE A 187 23.75 19.87 13.49
C ILE A 187 25.12 19.29 13.15
N THR A 188 25.18 18.00 12.79
CA THR A 188 26.43 17.33 12.43
C THR A 188 27.06 17.98 11.20
N ALA A 189 26.26 18.27 10.17
CA ALA A 189 26.69 18.98 8.98
C ALA A 189 27.31 20.35 9.30
N PHE A 190 26.67 21.13 10.17
CA PHE A 190 27.18 22.42 10.60
C PHE A 190 28.51 22.30 11.34
N VAL A 191 28.58 21.42 12.35
CA VAL A 191 29.77 21.24 13.19
C VAL A 191 30.97 20.79 12.36
N VAL A 192 30.79 19.76 11.52
CA VAL A 192 31.88 19.22 10.70
C VAL A 192 32.38 20.25 9.70
N THR A 193 31.47 20.92 8.97
CA THR A 193 31.86 21.91 7.96
C THR A 193 32.53 23.13 8.60
N SER A 194 32.03 23.59 9.76
CA SER A 194 32.61 24.71 10.50
C SER A 194 33.99 24.38 11.04
N LEU A 195 34.18 23.17 11.57
CA LEU A 195 35.49 22.70 12.05
C LEU A 195 36.51 22.66 10.90
N LEU A 196 36.16 22.09 9.75
CA LEU A 196 37.06 22.03 8.59
C LEU A 196 37.39 23.44 8.06
N THR A 197 36.41 24.33 8.02
CA THR A 197 36.60 25.73 7.64
C THR A 197 37.54 26.44 8.62
N TYR A 198 37.35 26.25 9.92
CA TYR A 198 38.22 26.80 10.95
C TYR A 198 39.66 26.28 10.83
N LEU A 199 39.83 24.97 10.63
CA LEU A 199 41.15 24.37 10.41
C LEU A 199 41.83 24.92 9.15
N SER A 200 41.09 25.12 8.06
CA SER A 200 41.61 25.73 6.83
C SER A 200 42.10 27.15 7.09
N TYR A 201 41.24 27.98 7.71
CA TYR A 201 41.56 29.36 8.08
C TYR A 201 42.82 29.46 8.95
N GLU A 202 42.89 28.65 10.02
CA GLU A 202 44.00 28.71 10.97
C GLU A 202 45.32 28.26 10.33
N ASN A 203 45.30 27.28 9.43
CA ASN A 203 46.50 26.86 8.71
C ASN A 203 46.98 27.93 7.71
N PHE A 204 46.09 28.60 6.98
CA PHE A 204 46.48 29.72 6.12
C PHE A 204 47.05 30.88 6.92
N LYS A 205 46.43 31.22 8.06
CA LYS A 205 46.92 32.27 8.97
C LYS A 205 48.34 32.00 9.48
N HIS A 206 48.73 30.73 9.62
CA HIS A 206 50.06 30.31 10.07
C HIS A 206 51.01 29.89 8.93
N ASN A 207 50.71 30.25 7.67
CA ASN A 207 51.53 29.93 6.48
C ASN A 207 51.74 28.41 6.25
N HIS A 208 50.78 27.58 6.66
CA HIS A 208 50.77 26.14 6.38
C HIS A 208 49.89 25.82 5.15
N ASP A 209 50.29 26.34 3.98
CA ASP A 209 49.46 26.38 2.77
C ASP A 209 48.90 25.02 2.34
N PHE A 210 49.72 23.97 2.34
CA PHE A 210 49.27 22.62 1.99
C PHE A 210 48.10 22.16 2.86
N ARG A 211 48.19 22.35 4.18
CA ARG A 211 47.11 21.99 5.12
C ARG A 211 45.90 22.91 4.97
N GLY A 212 46.14 24.19 4.68
CA GLY A 212 45.09 25.16 4.37
C GLY A 212 44.23 24.70 3.19
N TYR A 213 44.85 24.36 2.06
CA TYR A 213 44.16 23.84 0.88
C TYR A 213 43.52 22.46 1.13
N LEU A 214 44.18 21.57 1.89
CA LEU A 214 43.61 20.28 2.24
C LEU A 214 42.28 20.43 3.02
N PHE A 215 42.27 21.19 4.12
CA PHE A 215 41.05 21.39 4.90
C PHE A 215 40.03 22.27 4.17
N GLY A 216 40.48 23.22 3.35
CA GLY A 216 39.61 24.06 2.54
C GLY A 216 38.86 23.27 1.46
N SER A 217 39.56 22.38 0.76
CA SER A 217 38.95 21.48 -0.23
C SER A 217 37.97 20.50 0.43
N LEU A 218 38.34 19.91 1.57
CA LEU A 218 37.42 19.09 2.37
C LEU A 218 36.19 19.90 2.79
N SER A 219 36.37 21.11 3.32
CA SER A 219 35.24 21.98 3.67
C SER A 219 34.34 22.24 2.48
N GLY A 220 34.90 22.58 1.31
CA GLY A 220 34.13 22.79 0.08
C GLY A 220 33.33 21.55 -0.36
N ILE A 221 33.93 20.36 -0.29
CA ILE A 221 33.25 19.09 -0.59
C ILE A 221 32.09 18.84 0.39
N PHE A 222 32.34 18.99 1.69
CA PHE A 222 31.29 18.83 2.71
C PHE A 222 30.18 19.87 2.57
N TYR A 223 30.52 21.12 2.25
CA TYR A 223 29.55 22.19 2.02
C TYR A 223 28.63 21.85 0.84
N ALA A 224 29.19 21.50 -0.31
CA ALA A 224 28.42 21.09 -1.49
C ALA A 224 27.56 19.84 -1.21
N GLY A 225 28.14 18.86 -0.52
CA GLY A 225 27.45 17.65 -0.08
C GLY A 225 26.27 17.95 0.85
N ASN A 226 26.37 18.97 1.71
CA ASN A 226 25.28 19.37 2.59
C ASN A 226 24.12 20.05 1.84
N ILE A 227 24.40 20.85 0.80
CA ILE A 227 23.35 21.40 -0.07
C ILE A 227 22.60 20.25 -0.76
N TYR A 228 23.33 19.37 -1.44
CA TYR A 228 22.75 18.21 -2.13
C TYR A 228 21.97 17.30 -1.17
N GLY A 229 22.58 16.93 -0.05
CA GLY A 229 21.98 16.06 0.95
C GLY A 229 20.72 16.65 1.59
N SER A 230 20.59 17.98 1.63
CA SER A 230 19.38 18.64 2.14
C SER A 230 18.22 18.56 1.15
N VAL A 231 18.49 18.68 -0.14
CA VAL A 231 17.49 18.44 -1.20
C VAL A 231 17.00 17.00 -1.14
N VAL A 232 17.92 16.04 -0.98
CA VAL A 232 17.58 14.61 -0.84
C VAL A 232 16.75 14.36 0.42
N SER A 233 17.11 14.96 1.57
CA SER A 233 16.36 14.82 2.81
C SER A 233 14.93 15.38 2.67
N ALA A 234 14.74 16.54 2.03
CA ALA A 234 13.42 17.08 1.74
C ALA A 234 12.61 16.18 0.80
N HIS A 235 13.24 15.58 -0.21
CA HIS A 235 12.59 14.60 -1.08
C HIS A 235 12.11 13.37 -0.32
N GLN A 236 12.95 12.80 0.56
CA GLN A 236 12.60 11.66 1.41
C GLN A 236 11.45 12.00 2.38
N PHE A 237 11.46 13.19 2.96
CA PHE A 237 10.36 13.68 3.77
C PHE A 237 9.05 13.71 2.97
N ASN A 238 9.07 14.23 1.74
CA ASN A 238 7.87 14.29 0.88
C ASN A 238 7.39 12.90 0.45
N LEU A 239 8.30 11.93 0.27
CA LEU A 239 7.91 10.54 0.03
C LEU A 239 7.17 9.94 1.24
N ARG A 240 7.68 10.14 2.47
CA ARG A 240 7.00 9.70 3.69
C ARG A 240 5.60 10.31 3.82
N VAL A 241 5.49 11.62 3.60
CA VAL A 241 4.19 12.34 3.60
C VAL A 241 3.21 11.76 2.58
N ARG A 242 3.67 11.44 1.37
CA ARG A 242 2.82 10.82 0.34
C ARG A 242 2.35 9.43 0.77
N LEU A 243 3.24 8.59 1.29
CA LEU A 243 2.88 7.25 1.78
C LEU A 243 1.91 7.31 2.97
N GLU A 244 2.10 8.24 3.91
CA GLU A 244 1.20 8.42 5.05
C GLU A 244 -0.20 8.83 4.59
N LYS A 245 -0.29 9.74 3.63
CA LYS A 245 -1.57 10.09 3.01
C LYS A 245 -2.20 8.88 2.33
N GLU A 246 -1.45 8.13 1.52
CA GLU A 246 -1.96 6.93 0.83
C GLU A 246 -2.53 5.94 1.84
N ASN A 247 -1.77 5.63 2.89
CA ASN A 247 -2.21 4.74 3.97
C ASN A 247 -3.47 5.26 4.64
N LEU A 248 -3.56 6.56 4.93
CA LEU A 248 -4.74 7.18 5.53
C LEU A 248 -5.97 7.07 4.62
N PHE A 249 -5.79 7.15 3.30
CA PHE A 249 -6.85 6.94 2.31
C PHE A 249 -7.34 5.48 2.31
N PHE A 250 -6.41 4.51 2.26
CA PHE A 250 -6.77 3.10 2.30
C PHE A 250 -7.44 2.70 3.62
N SER A 251 -6.92 3.18 4.76
CA SER A 251 -7.55 2.93 6.07
C SER A 251 -8.95 3.51 6.16
N PHE A 252 -9.19 4.69 5.57
CA PHE A 252 -10.53 5.27 5.51
C PHE A 252 -11.50 4.37 4.74
N LEU A 253 -11.11 3.89 3.55
CA LEU A 253 -11.96 3.02 2.73
C LEU A 253 -12.20 1.65 3.38
N GLU A 254 -11.18 1.08 4.03
CA GLU A 254 -11.26 -0.25 4.64
C GLU A 254 -12.14 -0.25 5.91
N LEU A 255 -11.91 0.67 6.84
CA LEU A 255 -12.61 0.71 8.13
C LEU A 255 -14.11 0.95 7.99
N THR A 256 -14.51 1.64 6.93
CA THR A 256 -15.89 2.06 6.73
C THR A 256 -16.65 1.18 5.75
N ASN A 257 -15.96 0.27 5.02
CA ASN A 257 -16.49 -0.47 3.87
C ASN A 257 -17.36 0.44 2.97
N TYR A 258 -16.97 1.71 2.85
CA TYR A 258 -17.87 2.86 2.75
C TYR A 258 -18.87 2.82 1.60
N PHE A 259 -18.50 2.11 0.54
CA PHE A 259 -19.28 2.05 -0.69
C PHE A 259 -19.45 0.65 -1.24
N LEU A 260 -18.84 -0.38 -0.65
CA LEU A 260 -18.97 -1.74 -1.15
C LEU A 260 -20.13 -2.40 -0.42
N SER A 261 -21.21 -2.65 -1.16
CA SER A 261 -22.34 -3.43 -0.67
C SER A 261 -21.90 -4.84 -0.27
N GLU A 262 -22.46 -5.39 0.82
CA GLU A 262 -22.24 -6.80 1.12
C GLU A 262 -22.76 -7.65 -0.04
N PRO A 263 -21.94 -8.58 -0.56
CA PRO A 263 -22.31 -9.27 -1.78
C PRO A 263 -23.42 -10.28 -1.49
N THR A 264 -24.52 -10.15 -2.22
CA THR A 264 -25.74 -10.98 -2.03
C THR A 264 -25.53 -12.48 -2.27
N VAL A 265 -24.44 -12.85 -2.96
CA VAL A 265 -24.03 -14.24 -3.21
C VAL A 265 -23.32 -14.89 -2.04
N ILE A 266 -22.83 -14.12 -1.07
CA ILE A 266 -22.26 -14.63 0.18
C ILE A 266 -23.40 -14.67 1.21
N LYS A 267 -24.10 -15.81 1.25
CA LYS A 267 -25.17 -16.05 2.23
C LYS A 267 -24.64 -16.93 3.34
N CYS A 268 -24.22 -16.29 4.42
CA CYS A 268 -23.87 -16.98 5.66
C CYS A 268 -25.18 -17.29 6.41
N LYS A 269 -25.47 -18.58 6.58
CA LYS A 269 -26.59 -19.05 7.38
C LYS A 269 -26.15 -19.32 8.81
#